data_AF-A0A352W4Z1-F1
#
_entry.id   AF-A0A352W4Z1-F1
#
_cell.length_a   1.000
_cell.length_b   1.000
_cell.length_c   1.000
_cell.angle_alpha   90.00
_cell.angle_beta   90.00
_cell.angle_gamma   90.00
#
_symmetry.space_group_name_H-M   'P 1'
#
loop_
_entity.id
_entity.type
_entity.pdbx_description
1 polymer ?
#
loop_
_entity_poly.entity_id
_entity_poly.type
_entity_poly.pdbx_seq_one_letter_code
_entity_poly.pdbx_strand_id
1 'polypeptide(L)'
;MAFLIDINKFKTIIKTKGYNSIKELAAELDIHKNTVSRFLSGNPVFSKSFEKILSALYINPVDILVNKTDKKNIVINRKIAAYVDQMNTQFPSVTFILFGSRARRSNKKYSDWDIGIYSAKKITHAEYLKIRMFSRTLEDKLPYSMDIVNLKNADNDFLKNISKSWMFLAGRQIDWILLQDEAANA
;
A
#
# COMPACT_ATOMS: atom_id res chain seq x y z
N MET A 1 1.33 19.46 -1.52
CA MET A 1 0.51 18.24 -1.74
C MET A 1 0.42 17.99 -3.24
N ALA A 2 0.61 16.76 -3.71
CA ALA A 2 0.50 16.43 -5.13
C ALA A 2 -0.79 15.65 -5.38
N PHE A 3 -1.67 16.18 -6.24
CA PHE A 3 -2.91 15.52 -6.65
C PHE A 3 -2.70 14.78 -7.97
N LEU A 4 -3.27 13.59 -8.08
CA LEU A 4 -3.21 12.75 -9.27
C LEU A 4 -4.63 12.46 -9.76
N ILE A 5 -4.78 12.20 -11.06
CA ILE A 5 -6.05 11.71 -11.60
C ILE A 5 -6.29 10.25 -11.17
N ASP A 6 -7.50 9.96 -10.73
CA ASP A 6 -8.04 8.60 -10.70
C ASP A 6 -8.36 8.17 -12.14
N ILE A 7 -7.48 7.34 -12.70
CA ILE A 7 -7.53 6.91 -14.11
C ILE A 7 -8.85 6.16 -14.39
N ASN A 8 -9.36 5.40 -13.44
CA ASN A 8 -10.57 4.60 -13.65
C ASN A 8 -11.79 5.50 -13.71
N LYS A 9 -11.94 6.41 -12.74
CA LYS A 9 -13.01 7.43 -12.77
C LYS A 9 -12.94 8.27 -14.04
N PHE A 10 -11.74 8.73 -14.39
CA PHE A 10 -11.54 9.55 -15.58
C PHE A 10 -11.94 8.82 -16.88
N LYS A 11 -11.53 7.55 -17.05
CA LYS A 11 -11.94 6.74 -18.20
C LYS A 11 -13.44 6.49 -18.26
N THR A 12 -14.08 6.26 -17.11
CA THR A 12 -15.54 6.11 -17.03
C THR A 12 -16.24 7.38 -17.51
N ILE A 13 -15.81 8.55 -17.03
CA ILE A 13 -16.45 9.82 -17.41
C ILE A 13 -16.26 10.12 -18.89
N ILE A 14 -15.08 9.87 -19.47
CA ILE A 14 -14.83 9.99 -20.91
C ILE A 14 -15.87 9.21 -21.71
N LYS A 15 -16.11 7.94 -21.34
CA LYS A 15 -17.09 7.09 -22.00
C LYS A 15 -18.51 7.61 -21.82
N THR A 16 -18.89 8.01 -20.61
CA THR A 16 -20.23 8.56 -20.33
C THR A 16 -20.50 9.84 -21.11
N LYS A 17 -19.45 10.63 -21.42
CA LYS A 17 -19.53 11.85 -22.21
C LYS A 17 -19.46 11.61 -23.73
N GLY A 18 -19.48 10.35 -24.17
CA GLY A 18 -19.58 9.99 -25.59
C GLY A 18 -18.25 9.85 -26.32
N TYR A 19 -17.11 9.97 -25.63
CA TYR A 19 -15.80 9.75 -26.22
C TYR A 19 -15.42 8.27 -26.17
N ASN A 20 -15.02 7.70 -27.29
CA ASN A 20 -14.56 6.32 -27.42
C ASN A 20 -13.13 6.14 -26.89
N SER A 21 -12.32 7.20 -26.87
CA SER A 21 -10.95 7.13 -26.38
C SER A 21 -10.39 8.45 -25.86
N ILE A 22 -9.30 8.36 -25.10
CA ILE A 22 -8.49 9.52 -24.68
C ILE A 22 -7.91 10.27 -25.89
N LYS A 23 -7.60 9.54 -26.98
CA LYS A 23 -7.05 10.14 -28.20
C LYS A 23 -8.08 11.04 -28.89
N GLU A 24 -9.33 10.59 -28.91
CA GLU A 24 -10.47 11.34 -29.46
C GLU A 24 -10.75 12.61 -28.66
N LEU A 25 -10.82 12.49 -27.33
CA LEU A 25 -10.93 13.67 -26.45
C LEU A 25 -9.76 14.64 -26.66
N ALA A 26 -8.53 14.13 -26.77
CA ALA A 26 -7.36 14.97 -26.98
C ALA A 26 -7.39 15.71 -28.32
N ALA A 27 -7.87 15.04 -29.39
CA ALA A 27 -8.04 15.65 -30.70
C ALA A 27 -9.12 16.75 -30.69
N GLU A 28 -10.27 16.48 -30.07
CA GLU A 28 -11.38 17.45 -29.94
C GLU A 28 -10.97 18.73 -29.20
N LEU A 29 -10.11 18.60 -28.20
CA LEU A 29 -9.67 19.73 -27.37
C LEU A 29 -8.41 20.44 -27.86
N ASP A 30 -7.88 20.02 -29.00
CA ASP A 30 -6.59 20.47 -29.52
C ASP A 30 -5.46 20.34 -28.47
N ILE A 31 -5.45 19.21 -27.77
CA ILE A 31 -4.43 18.87 -26.78
C ILE A 31 -3.59 17.71 -27.32
N HIS A 32 -2.27 17.87 -27.29
CA HIS A 32 -1.40 16.77 -27.69
C HIS A 32 -1.63 15.54 -26.80
N LYS A 33 -1.82 14.36 -27.40
CA LYS A 33 -2.10 13.10 -26.69
C LYS A 33 -1.12 12.81 -25.52
N ASN A 34 0.15 13.21 -25.68
CA ASN A 34 1.19 13.00 -24.66
C ASN A 34 0.92 13.84 -23.41
N THR A 35 0.30 15.01 -23.52
CA THR A 35 -0.08 15.85 -22.39
C THR A 35 -1.11 15.13 -21.52
N VAL A 36 -2.14 14.56 -22.14
CA VAL A 36 -3.15 13.75 -21.42
C VAL A 36 -2.52 12.50 -20.83
N SER A 37 -1.65 11.82 -21.59
CA SER A 37 -0.90 10.66 -21.11
C SER A 37 -0.04 10.99 -19.89
N ARG A 38 0.63 12.17 -19.86
CA ARG A 38 1.42 12.61 -18.71
C ARG A 38 0.57 12.76 -17.44
N PHE A 39 -0.63 13.35 -17.53
CA PHE A 39 -1.52 13.44 -16.37
C PHE A 39 -1.93 12.06 -15.85
N LEU A 40 -2.26 11.14 -16.76
CA LEU A 40 -2.63 9.76 -16.42
C LEU A 40 -1.45 8.94 -15.87
N SER A 41 -0.22 9.32 -16.22
CA SER A 41 1.00 8.67 -15.74
C SER A 41 1.42 9.14 -14.35
N GLY A 42 0.60 9.93 -13.66
CA GLY A 42 0.85 10.33 -12.27
C GLY A 42 1.71 11.59 -12.13
N ASN A 43 1.77 12.43 -13.16
CA ASN A 43 2.37 13.76 -13.04
C ASN A 43 1.37 14.76 -12.42
N PRO A 44 1.84 15.84 -11.78
CA PRO A 44 0.99 16.90 -11.27
C PRO A 44 0.09 17.48 -12.37
N VAL A 45 -1.15 17.78 -12.01
CA VAL A 45 -2.23 18.01 -12.98
C VAL A 45 -2.73 19.44 -13.06
N PHE A 46 -2.18 20.41 -12.32
CA PHE A 46 -2.61 21.81 -12.41
C PHE A 46 -1.93 22.55 -13.57
N SER A 47 -2.39 22.28 -14.80
CA SER A 47 -1.96 23.01 -16.00
C SER A 47 -3.18 23.51 -16.78
N LYS A 48 -3.00 24.52 -17.63
CA LYS A 48 -4.07 25.05 -18.50
C LYS A 48 -4.75 23.96 -19.35
N SER A 49 -4.00 22.93 -19.78
CA SER A 49 -4.56 21.80 -20.52
C SER A 49 -5.48 20.94 -19.67
N PHE A 50 -5.22 20.81 -18.37
CA PHE A 50 -6.10 20.07 -17.46
C PHE A 50 -7.40 20.84 -17.18
N GLU A 51 -7.33 22.16 -17.01
CA GLU A 51 -8.52 23.01 -16.88
C GLU A 51 -9.42 22.90 -18.12
N LYS A 52 -8.84 22.93 -19.33
CA LYS A 52 -9.59 22.70 -20.58
C LYS A 52 -10.32 21.35 -20.59
N ILE A 53 -9.66 20.29 -20.13
CA ILE A 53 -10.26 18.94 -20.04
C ILE A 53 -11.42 18.93 -19.04
N LEU A 54 -11.25 19.54 -17.87
CA LEU A 54 -12.31 19.61 -16.85
C LEU A 54 -13.53 20.37 -17.36
N SER A 55 -13.31 21.53 -18.00
CA SER A 55 -14.38 22.34 -18.57
C SER A 55 -15.14 21.60 -19.67
N ALA A 56 -14.43 20.95 -20.60
CA ALA A 56 -15.06 20.21 -21.68
C ALA A 56 -15.89 19.02 -21.19
N LEU A 57 -15.43 18.34 -20.14
CA LEU A 57 -16.14 17.21 -19.56
C LEU A 57 -17.20 17.65 -18.53
N TYR A 58 -17.28 18.94 -18.18
CA TYR A 58 -18.10 19.48 -17.11
C TYR A 58 -17.89 18.73 -15.77
N ILE A 59 -16.63 18.56 -15.38
CA ILE A 59 -16.22 17.82 -14.16
C ILE A 59 -15.61 18.78 -13.15
N ASN A 60 -15.96 18.64 -11.87
CA ASN A 60 -15.23 19.31 -10.80
C ASN A 60 -13.91 18.55 -10.51
N PRO A 61 -12.75 19.22 -10.42
CA PRO A 61 -11.49 18.56 -10.11
C PRO A 61 -11.57 17.64 -8.88
N VAL A 62 -12.35 17.98 -7.85
CA VAL A 62 -12.52 17.16 -6.64
C VAL A 62 -13.08 15.76 -6.95
N ASP A 63 -13.85 15.59 -8.02
CA ASP A 63 -14.48 14.31 -8.37
C ASP A 63 -13.47 13.27 -8.91
N ILE A 64 -12.39 13.76 -9.53
CA ILE A 64 -11.41 12.93 -10.25
C ILE A 64 -10.00 13.00 -9.67
N LEU A 65 -9.71 14.00 -8.84
CA LEU A 65 -8.42 14.13 -8.17
C LEU A 65 -8.40 13.31 -6.89
N VAL A 66 -7.37 12.48 -6.78
CA VAL A 66 -7.03 11.78 -5.55
C VAL A 66 -5.71 12.32 -5.04
N ASN A 67 -5.59 12.44 -3.72
CA ASN A 67 -4.31 12.79 -3.12
C ASN A 67 -3.32 11.68 -3.45
N LYS A 68 -2.08 12.03 -3.81
CA LYS A 68 -1.02 11.03 -4.06
C LYS A 68 -0.80 10.12 -2.84
N THR A 69 -1.15 10.61 -1.64
CA THR A 69 -1.16 9.83 -0.39
C THR A 69 -2.30 8.82 -0.31
N ASP A 70 -3.47 9.10 -0.88
CA ASP A 70 -4.69 8.27 -0.75
C ASP A 70 -4.68 7.06 -1.68
N LYS A 71 -3.78 7.02 -2.67
CA LYS A 71 -3.57 5.84 -3.52
C LYS A 71 -2.98 4.62 -2.77
N LYS A 72 -2.78 4.66 -1.45
CA LYS A 72 -2.11 3.61 -0.66
C LYS A 72 -2.99 2.76 0.28
N ASN A 73 -4.31 2.64 0.10
CA ASN A 73 -5.12 1.70 0.91
C ASN A 73 -4.81 0.21 0.63
N ILE A 74 -3.72 -0.35 1.16
CA ILE A 74 -3.43 -1.80 1.07
C ILE A 74 -4.69 -2.55 1.51
N VAL A 75 -5.24 -3.38 0.61
CA VAL A 75 -6.43 -4.17 0.91
C VAL A 75 -5.96 -5.41 1.67
N ILE A 76 -5.86 -5.29 2.98
CA ILE A 76 -5.76 -6.45 3.87
C ILE A 76 -7.08 -7.20 3.73
N ASN A 77 -7.05 -8.39 3.16
CA ASN A 77 -8.27 -9.19 3.01
C ASN A 77 -8.70 -9.77 4.36
N ARG A 78 -9.97 -10.18 4.46
CA ARG A 78 -10.56 -10.74 5.70
C ARG A 78 -9.77 -11.93 6.28
N LYS A 79 -9.18 -12.78 5.43
CA LYS A 79 -8.41 -13.94 5.90
C LYS A 79 -7.12 -13.52 6.59
N ILE A 80 -6.42 -12.54 6.02
CA ILE A 80 -5.19 -11.99 6.62
C ILE A 80 -5.51 -11.20 7.88
N ALA A 81 -6.59 -10.41 7.90
CA ALA A 81 -7.04 -9.74 9.11
C ALA A 81 -7.31 -10.77 10.24
N ALA A 82 -8.08 -11.82 9.94
CA ALA A 82 -8.37 -12.88 10.91
C ALA A 82 -7.11 -13.66 11.35
N TYR A 83 -6.13 -13.81 10.47
CA TYR A 83 -4.84 -14.40 10.81
C TYR A 83 -4.09 -13.52 11.82
N VAL A 84 -3.96 -12.21 11.52
CA VAL A 84 -3.27 -11.26 12.40
C VAL A 84 -3.98 -11.13 13.74
N ASP A 85 -5.31 -11.11 13.77
CA ASP A 85 -6.10 -11.05 15.00
C ASP A 85 -5.82 -12.26 15.92
N GLN A 86 -5.74 -13.46 15.34
CA GLN A 86 -5.39 -14.67 16.09
C GLN A 86 -3.94 -14.63 16.59
N MET A 87 -3.00 -14.18 15.76
CA MET A 87 -1.60 -13.98 16.18
C MET A 87 -1.49 -12.99 17.34
N ASN A 88 -2.17 -11.85 17.26
CA ASN A 88 -2.16 -10.82 18.28
C ASN A 88 -2.85 -11.26 19.58
N THR A 89 -3.91 -12.05 19.47
CA THR A 89 -4.59 -12.64 20.64
C THR A 89 -3.67 -13.63 21.37
N GLN A 90 -2.94 -14.47 20.63
CA GLN A 90 -2.03 -15.46 21.20
C GLN A 90 -0.74 -14.84 21.74
N PHE A 91 -0.27 -13.75 21.13
CA PHE A 91 0.99 -13.09 21.46
C PHE A 91 0.80 -11.58 21.66
N PRO A 92 0.08 -11.15 22.72
CA PRO A 92 -0.33 -9.74 22.91
C PRO A 92 0.85 -8.80 23.22
N SER A 93 2.02 -9.34 23.55
CA SER A 93 3.25 -8.56 23.76
C SER A 93 4.01 -8.28 22.46
N VAL A 94 3.54 -8.77 21.31
CA VAL A 94 4.22 -8.68 20.01
C VAL A 94 3.46 -7.74 19.10
N THR A 95 4.20 -6.90 18.38
CA THR A 95 3.68 -6.05 17.31
C THR A 95 3.92 -6.69 15.95
N PHE A 96 2.91 -6.64 15.09
CA PHE A 96 2.87 -7.25 13.78
C PHE A 96 2.86 -6.16 12.69
N ILE A 97 3.77 -6.30 11.73
CA ILE A 97 4.02 -5.31 10.68
C ILE A 97 3.97 -6.03 9.33
N LEU A 98 3.22 -5.53 8.37
CA LEU A 98 3.29 -5.98 6.99
C LEU A 98 4.46 -5.28 6.30
N PHE A 99 5.30 -6.03 5.60
CA PHE A 99 6.31 -5.45 4.72
C PHE A 99 6.35 -6.17 3.37
N GLY A 100 7.40 -5.92 2.58
CA GLY A 100 7.65 -6.66 1.36
C GLY A 100 6.73 -6.27 0.19
N SER A 101 6.48 -7.23 -0.70
CA SER A 101 5.80 -6.95 -1.99
C SER A 101 4.33 -6.59 -1.81
N ARG A 102 3.67 -7.18 -0.81
CA ARG A 102 2.26 -6.95 -0.45
C ARG A 102 2.07 -5.54 0.14
N ALA A 103 3.02 -5.07 0.94
CA ALA A 103 3.04 -3.69 1.42
C ALA A 103 3.32 -2.68 0.29
N ARG A 104 4.16 -3.05 -0.68
CA ARG A 104 4.48 -2.23 -1.87
C ARG A 104 3.41 -2.28 -2.98
N ARG A 105 2.46 -3.22 -2.90
CA ARG A 105 1.50 -3.56 -3.98
C ARG A 105 2.16 -3.94 -5.32
N SER A 106 3.40 -4.42 -5.29
CA SER A 106 4.08 -5.02 -6.45
C SER A 106 3.88 -6.54 -6.52
N ASN A 107 3.04 -7.09 -5.64
CA ASN A 107 2.83 -8.51 -5.46
C ASN A 107 2.05 -9.14 -6.64
N LYS A 108 2.46 -10.35 -7.02
CA LYS A 108 1.67 -11.24 -7.89
C LYS A 108 0.53 -11.87 -7.08
N LYS A 109 -0.44 -12.50 -7.76
CA LYS A 109 -1.62 -13.13 -7.14
C LYS A 109 -1.25 -14.08 -5.99
N TYR A 110 -0.17 -14.85 -6.16
CA TYR A 110 0.33 -15.86 -5.21
C TYR A 110 1.58 -15.46 -4.44
N SER A 111 1.93 -14.16 -4.38
CA SER A 111 3.10 -13.75 -3.60
C SER A 111 2.89 -14.01 -2.11
N ASP A 112 3.96 -14.37 -1.41
CA ASP A 112 3.95 -14.59 0.03
C ASP A 112 3.60 -13.30 0.78
N TRP A 113 3.18 -13.47 2.04
CA TRP A 113 2.92 -12.37 2.97
C TRP A 113 4.08 -12.26 3.95
N ASP A 114 4.88 -11.20 3.78
CA ASP A 114 6.01 -10.90 4.63
C ASP A 114 5.53 -10.15 5.89
N ILE A 115 5.57 -10.80 7.04
CA ILE A 115 5.13 -10.28 8.33
C ILE A 115 6.32 -10.13 9.27
N GLY A 116 6.58 -8.89 9.64
CA GLY A 116 7.55 -8.53 10.66
C GLY A 116 6.93 -8.65 12.03
N ILE A 117 7.68 -9.22 12.97
CA ILE A 117 7.34 -9.18 14.39
C ILE A 117 8.36 -8.33 15.12
N TYR A 118 7.88 -7.55 16.09
CA TYR A 118 8.72 -6.70 16.91
C TYR A 118 8.18 -6.64 18.34
N SER A 119 9.08 -6.52 19.30
CA SER A 119 8.75 -6.20 20.69
C SER A 119 9.95 -5.49 21.29
N ALA A 120 9.70 -4.40 22.04
CA ALA A 120 10.76 -3.71 22.77
C ALA A 120 11.43 -4.63 23.80
N LYS A 121 10.63 -5.54 24.39
CA LYS A 121 11.15 -6.69 25.14
C LYS A 121 11.70 -7.69 24.14
N LYS A 122 12.99 -8.02 24.23
CA LYS A 122 13.67 -8.97 23.33
C LYS A 122 12.84 -10.25 23.19
N ILE A 123 12.48 -10.61 21.96
CA ILE A 123 11.86 -11.90 21.65
C ILE A 123 12.95 -12.96 21.73
N THR A 124 12.84 -13.88 22.69
CA THR A 124 13.80 -14.99 22.85
C THR A 124 13.68 -15.98 21.68
N HIS A 125 14.71 -16.80 21.47
CA HIS A 125 14.66 -17.82 20.43
C HIS A 125 13.49 -18.80 20.63
N ALA A 126 13.23 -19.23 21.86
CA ALA A 126 12.12 -20.11 22.18
C ALA A 126 10.75 -19.46 21.91
N GLU A 127 10.58 -18.17 22.23
CA GLU A 127 9.35 -17.43 21.89
C GLU A 127 9.18 -17.27 20.37
N TYR A 128 10.25 -16.94 19.66
CA TYR A 128 10.23 -16.85 18.20
C TYR A 128 9.80 -18.18 17.56
N LEU A 129 10.33 -19.31 18.04
CA LEU A 129 9.91 -20.63 17.58
C LEU A 129 8.43 -20.90 17.87
N LYS A 130 7.92 -20.53 19.05
CA LYS A 130 6.48 -20.67 19.37
C LYS A 130 5.61 -19.83 18.43
N ILE A 131 6.00 -18.59 18.16
CA ILE A 131 5.30 -17.70 17.22
C ILE A 131 5.29 -18.30 15.83
N ARG A 132 6.44 -18.78 15.33
CA ARG A 132 6.55 -19.42 14.01
C ARG A 132 5.71 -20.69 13.91
N MET A 133 5.73 -21.55 14.94
CA MET A 133 4.93 -22.77 14.95
C MET A 133 3.43 -22.44 14.91
N PHE A 134 2.97 -21.49 15.71
CA PHE A 134 1.58 -21.06 15.70
C PHE A 134 1.18 -20.38 14.38
N SER A 135 2.06 -19.55 13.81
CA SER A 135 1.89 -19.00 12.45
C SER A 135 1.60 -20.10 11.43
N ARG A 136 2.37 -21.19 11.45
CA ARG A 136 2.18 -22.33 10.52
C ARG A 136 0.83 -23.02 10.70
N THR A 137 0.36 -23.21 11.93
CA THR A 137 -0.96 -23.85 12.16
C THR A 137 -2.12 -22.99 11.64
N LEU A 138 -1.94 -21.68 11.55
CA LEU A 138 -2.90 -20.77 10.92
C LEU A 138 -2.74 -20.72 9.39
N GLU A 139 -1.50 -20.79 8.91
CA GLU A 139 -1.13 -20.79 7.48
C GLU A 139 -1.75 -21.95 6.71
N ASP A 140 -1.88 -23.14 7.32
CA ASP A 140 -2.54 -24.31 6.71
C ASP A 140 -4.00 -24.04 6.26
N LYS A 141 -4.62 -22.97 6.79
CA LYS A 141 -5.99 -22.54 6.45
C LYS A 141 -6.02 -21.45 5.38
N LEU A 142 -4.87 -21.03 4.88
CA LEU A 142 -4.69 -19.93 3.95
C LEU A 142 -4.19 -20.42 2.59
N PRO A 143 -4.61 -19.78 1.49
CA PRO A 143 -4.08 -20.08 0.16
C PRO A 143 -2.76 -19.33 -0.15
N TYR A 144 -2.07 -18.84 0.88
CA TYR A 144 -0.87 -18.02 0.78
C TYR A 144 0.13 -18.47 1.84
N SER A 145 1.42 -18.38 1.52
CA SER A 145 2.47 -18.59 2.51
C SER A 145 2.69 -17.34 3.38
N MET A 146 3.05 -17.56 4.64
CA MET A 146 3.34 -16.51 5.61
C MET A 146 4.82 -16.58 6.01
N ASP A 147 5.58 -15.52 5.74
CA ASP A 147 6.96 -15.41 6.24
C ASP A 147 7.01 -14.52 7.48
N ILE A 148 7.61 -15.02 8.56
CA ILE A 148 7.67 -14.34 9.86
C ILE A 148 9.11 -13.97 10.18
N VAL A 149 9.39 -12.66 10.21
CA VAL A 149 10.73 -12.13 10.44
C VAL A 149 10.79 -11.36 11.75
N ASN A 150 11.77 -11.67 12.60
CA ASN A 150 12.02 -10.92 13.82
C ASN A 150 12.80 -9.64 13.50
N LEU A 151 12.12 -8.49 13.55
CA LEU A 151 12.69 -7.20 13.19
C LEU A 151 13.62 -6.62 14.25
N LYS A 152 13.53 -7.08 15.51
CA LYS A 152 14.37 -6.54 16.60
C LYS A 152 15.86 -6.83 16.41
N ASN A 153 16.18 -7.89 15.68
CA ASN A 153 17.56 -8.31 15.37
C ASN A 153 17.88 -8.22 13.87
N ALA A 154 17.02 -7.56 13.08
CA ALA A 154 17.30 -7.37 11.66
C ALA A 154 18.42 -6.34 11.49
N ASP A 155 19.21 -6.49 10.42
CA ASP A 155 20.26 -5.53 10.11
C ASP A 155 19.67 -4.17 9.69
N ASN A 156 20.47 -3.13 9.88
CA ASN A 156 20.08 -1.75 9.63
C ASN A 156 19.65 -1.50 8.17
N ASP A 157 20.35 -2.10 7.21
CA ASP A 157 20.04 -1.94 5.79
C ASP A 157 18.69 -2.57 5.43
N PHE A 158 18.41 -3.73 6.00
CA PHE A 158 17.11 -4.38 5.88
C PHE A 158 15.99 -3.52 6.48
N LEU A 159 16.15 -3.02 7.71
CA LEU A 159 15.18 -2.14 8.37
C LEU A 159 14.91 -0.85 7.55
N LYS A 160 15.96 -0.19 7.07
CA LYS A 160 15.87 0.97 6.16
C LYS A 160 15.13 0.65 4.87
N ASN A 161 15.32 -0.55 4.33
CA ASN A 161 14.68 -0.94 3.08
C ASN A 161 13.18 -1.14 3.27
N ILE A 162 12.79 -1.94 4.27
CA ILE A 162 11.39 -2.28 4.50
C ILE A 162 10.58 -1.08 4.99
N SER A 163 11.19 -0.15 5.74
CA SER A 163 10.51 1.01 6.33
C SER A 163 9.92 1.98 5.33
N LYS A 164 10.41 1.97 4.09
CA LYS A 164 9.86 2.77 2.97
C LYS A 164 8.41 2.43 2.65
N SER A 165 7.94 1.25 3.04
CA SER A 165 6.63 0.74 2.63
C SER A 165 5.92 -0.16 3.64
N TRP A 166 6.49 -0.37 4.83
CA TRP A 166 5.86 -1.20 5.85
C TRP A 166 4.55 -0.60 6.38
N MET A 167 3.76 -1.42 7.04
CA MET A 167 2.46 -1.04 7.57
C MET A 167 2.24 -1.73 8.91
N PHE A 168 1.86 -0.94 9.92
CA PHE A 168 1.36 -1.49 11.18
C PHE A 168 0.09 -2.31 10.93
N LEU A 169 0.05 -3.53 11.47
CA LEU A 169 -1.13 -4.38 11.40
C LEU A 169 -1.85 -4.46 12.75
N ALA A 170 -1.13 -4.87 13.81
CA ALA A 170 -1.67 -5.06 15.15
C ALA A 170 -0.57 -5.06 16.21
N GLY A 171 -0.98 -4.97 17.48
CA GLY A 171 -0.10 -5.05 18.65
C GLY A 171 0.08 -3.72 19.36
N ARG A 172 1.24 -3.52 19.98
CA ARG A 172 1.50 -2.39 20.88
C ARG A 172 2.00 -1.17 20.10
N GLN A 173 1.32 -0.03 20.27
CA GLN A 173 1.68 1.23 19.61
C GLN A 173 3.08 1.74 20.01
N ILE A 174 3.47 1.56 21.27
CA ILE A 174 4.81 1.96 21.72
C ILE A 174 5.91 1.17 21.00
N ASP A 175 5.70 -0.12 20.77
CA ASP A 175 6.64 -0.98 20.06
C ASP A 175 6.72 -0.58 18.57
N TRP A 176 5.61 -0.13 17.99
CA TRP A 176 5.58 0.43 16.64
C TRP A 176 6.41 1.71 16.52
N ILE A 177 6.23 2.67 17.44
CA ILE A 177 6.99 3.93 17.45
C ILE A 177 8.49 3.66 17.60
N LEU A 178 8.86 2.79 18.55
CA LEU A 178 10.27 2.44 18.76
C LEU A 178 10.91 1.80 17.53
N LEU A 179 10.19 0.92 16.83
CA LEU A 179 10.66 0.35 15.57
C LEU A 179 10.85 1.43 14.48
N GLN A 180 9.96 2.42 14.41
CA GLN A 180 10.11 3.55 13.47
C GLN A 180 11.36 4.37 13.79
N ASP A 181 11.61 4.67 15.06
CA ASP A 181 12.81 5.38 15.51
C ASP A 181 14.07 4.56 15.21
N GLU A 182 14.06 3.25 15.47
CA GLU A 182 15.17 2.34 15.14
C GLU A 182 15.48 2.36 13.64
N ALA A 183 14.48 2.28 12.76
CA ALA A 183 14.70 2.31 11.31
C ALA A 183 15.10 3.69 10.78
N ALA A 184 14.74 4.78 11.48
CA ALA A 184 15.18 6.13 11.13
C ALA A 184 16.66 6.38 11.49
N ASN A 185 17.15 5.71 12.54
CA ASN A 185 18.53 5.81 13.04
C ASN A 185 19.47 4.69 12.55
N ALA A 186 18.91 3.62 11.98
CA ALA A 186 19.63 2.58 11.26
C ALA A 186 20.48 3.18 10.15
#